data_AF-A0A951DYK2-F1
#
_entry.id   AF-A0A951DYK2-F1
#
_cell.length_a   1.000
_cell.length_b   1.000
_cell.length_c   1.000
_cell.angle_alpha   90.00
_cell.angle_beta   90.00
_cell.angle_gamma   90.00
#
_symmetry.space_group_name_H-M   'P 1'
#
loop_
_entity.id
_entity.type
_entity.pdbx_description
1 polymer ?
#
loop_
_entity_poly.entity_id
_entity_poly.type
_entity_poly.pdbx_seq_one_letter_code
_entity_poly.pdbx_strand_id
1 'polypeptide(L)'
;MAAAAGAGRDVKLVSSGGDMTLSASATAGRDLALNTLAGDITINAGQAAGRNLLGTADGPINLIGTFSLNAGTNLVLVSNGAFTQRGTLTVNSPDLVIASDGRAGRAQALLDDLLAASGGLITNANIIKGAQFAPGTASNAISFDTHSVDATGSVVLLFADTGTLSGTLNARGLGVSGIAGSADLRGSVDGNPTQTAAQLGFINPRTQNEYQFNGCAIGSATCVILPNLVPIQPQSVSQIDILVARPSEDDLDAPLVNIFDEERLCEQSLRLNPDAVSERCRW
;
A
#
# COMPACT_ATOMS: atom_id res chain seq x y z
N MET A 1 25.33 -13.86 17.49
CA MET A 1 25.42 -15.32 17.24
C MET A 1 26.04 -15.53 15.87
N ALA A 2 26.95 -16.48 15.70
CA ALA A 2 27.48 -16.90 14.39
C ALA A 2 27.05 -18.35 14.14
N ALA A 3 26.60 -18.68 12.93
CA ALA A 3 26.20 -20.04 12.56
C ALA A 3 26.60 -20.32 11.11
N ALA A 4 27.28 -21.43 10.85
CA ALA A 4 27.66 -21.82 9.50
C ALA A 4 27.28 -23.28 9.26
N ALA A 5 26.66 -23.57 8.12
CA ALA A 5 26.43 -24.92 7.65
C ALA A 5 27.04 -25.11 6.26
N GLY A 6 27.59 -26.30 6.01
CA GLY A 6 28.19 -26.66 4.72
C GLY A 6 27.18 -26.70 3.57
N ALA A 7 27.68 -26.93 2.35
CA ALA A 7 26.87 -26.96 1.13
C ALA A 7 25.64 -27.88 1.26
N GLY A 8 24.48 -27.42 0.76
CA GLY A 8 23.23 -28.17 0.76
C GLY A 8 22.54 -28.33 2.12
N ARG A 9 23.09 -27.77 3.20
CA ARG A 9 22.50 -27.81 4.54
C ARG A 9 21.75 -26.52 4.85
N ASP A 10 20.63 -26.68 5.55
CA ASP A 10 19.86 -25.56 6.08
C ASP A 10 20.42 -25.13 7.43
N VAL A 11 20.26 -23.85 7.76
CA VAL A 11 20.42 -23.30 9.10
C VAL A 11 19.07 -22.78 9.55
N LYS A 12 18.56 -23.28 10.67
CA LYS A 12 17.34 -22.78 11.28
C LYS A 12 17.65 -22.26 12.67
N LEU A 13 17.52 -20.96 12.87
CA LEU A 13 17.61 -20.29 14.16
C LEU A 13 16.19 -19.99 14.64
N VAL A 14 15.88 -20.39 15.86
CA VAL A 14 14.57 -20.16 16.49
C VAL A 14 14.79 -19.59 17.87
N SER A 15 14.17 -18.46 18.17
CA SER A 15 14.02 -17.95 19.53
C SER A 15 12.58 -18.17 19.99
N SER A 16 12.39 -18.93 21.06
CA SER A 16 11.05 -19.29 21.55
C SER A 16 10.48 -18.34 22.61
N GLY A 17 11.24 -17.34 23.05
CA GLY A 17 10.85 -16.53 24.22
C GLY A 17 11.46 -15.13 24.28
N GLY A 18 11.83 -14.56 23.14
CA GLY A 18 12.36 -13.20 23.08
C GLY A 18 13.15 -12.92 21.81
N ASP A 19 13.84 -11.79 21.82
CA ASP A 19 14.49 -11.25 20.64
C ASP A 19 15.64 -12.13 20.12
N MET A 20 15.84 -12.09 18.82
CA MET A 20 16.98 -12.69 18.14
C MET A 20 17.91 -11.58 17.63
N THR A 21 19.16 -11.57 18.09
CA THR A 21 20.19 -10.64 17.58
C THR A 21 21.32 -11.37 16.85
N LEU A 22 21.52 -11.03 15.58
CA LEU A 22 22.60 -11.52 14.72
C LEU A 22 23.69 -10.45 14.57
N SER A 23 24.62 -10.44 15.52
CA SER A 23 25.82 -9.60 15.52
C SER A 23 27.00 -10.14 14.70
N ALA A 24 26.87 -11.36 14.18
CA ALA A 24 27.86 -11.99 13.31
C ALA A 24 27.15 -12.65 12.13
N SER A 25 27.91 -13.00 11.09
CA SER A 25 27.35 -13.61 9.91
C SER A 25 26.83 -15.02 10.19
N ALA A 26 25.65 -15.33 9.66
CA ALA A 26 25.18 -16.70 9.49
C ALA A 26 25.18 -17.09 8.01
N THR A 27 25.57 -18.33 7.73
CA THR A 27 25.64 -18.86 6.37
C THR A 27 25.04 -20.26 6.31
N ALA A 28 24.08 -20.46 5.41
CA ALA A 28 23.51 -21.76 5.09
C ALA A 28 23.89 -22.16 3.66
N GLY A 29 24.26 -23.43 3.47
CA GLY A 29 24.52 -23.97 2.13
C GLY A 29 23.25 -24.13 1.28
N ARG A 30 22.07 -24.10 1.88
CA ARG A 30 20.77 -24.07 1.19
C ARG A 30 19.85 -22.99 1.75
N ASP A 31 19.10 -23.25 2.82
CA ASP A 31 18.18 -22.24 3.37
C ASP A 31 18.63 -21.70 4.73
N LEU A 32 18.55 -20.39 4.94
CA LEU A 32 18.71 -19.75 6.24
C LEU A 32 17.33 -19.27 6.72
N ALA A 33 16.84 -19.86 7.81
CA ALA A 33 15.57 -19.49 8.42
C ALA A 33 15.78 -18.89 9.82
N LEU A 34 15.32 -17.66 10.02
CA LEU A 34 15.35 -16.92 11.27
C LEU A 34 13.91 -16.79 11.78
N ASN A 35 13.62 -17.30 12.96
CA ASN A 35 12.26 -17.27 13.50
C ASN A 35 12.28 -16.83 14.96
N THR A 36 11.43 -15.85 15.32
CA THR A 36 11.05 -15.63 16.71
C THR A 36 9.59 -16.05 16.89
N LEU A 37 9.31 -16.72 18.02
CA LEU A 37 7.93 -17.03 18.43
C LEU A 37 7.35 -15.93 19.33
N ALA A 38 8.22 -15.06 19.83
CA ALA A 38 7.91 -13.85 20.57
C ALA A 38 9.11 -12.89 20.40
N GLY A 39 8.87 -11.61 20.14
CA GLY A 39 9.91 -10.59 20.08
C GLY A 39 10.55 -10.38 18.70
N ASP A 40 11.64 -9.62 18.69
CA ASP A 40 12.17 -8.95 17.51
C ASP A 40 13.26 -9.77 16.80
N ILE A 41 13.51 -9.48 15.53
CA ILE A 41 14.78 -9.87 14.87
C ILE A 41 15.61 -8.62 14.64
N THR A 42 16.85 -8.63 15.13
CA THR A 42 17.85 -7.59 14.84
C THR A 42 19.05 -8.20 14.12
N ILE A 43 19.41 -7.65 12.95
CA ILE A 43 20.52 -8.11 12.11
C ILE A 43 21.53 -6.98 11.95
N ASN A 44 22.76 -7.21 12.40
CA ASN A 44 23.84 -6.21 12.39
C ASN A 44 25.06 -6.66 11.55
N ALA A 45 24.92 -7.77 10.82
CA ALA A 45 25.98 -8.38 10.05
C ALA A 45 25.42 -9.08 8.82
N GLY A 46 26.27 -9.32 7.81
CA GLY A 46 25.85 -9.94 6.57
C GLY A 46 25.35 -11.38 6.76
N GLN A 47 24.34 -11.76 6.01
CA GLN A 47 23.74 -13.10 6.07
C GLN A 47 23.74 -13.73 4.68
N ALA A 48 23.85 -15.05 4.62
CA ALA A 48 23.94 -15.76 3.34
C ALA A 48 23.19 -17.10 3.35
N ALA A 49 22.49 -17.38 2.26
CA ALA A 49 21.85 -18.66 1.99
C ALA A 49 22.08 -19.07 0.53
N GLY A 50 22.41 -20.34 0.29
CA GLY A 50 22.57 -20.88 -1.06
C GLY A 50 21.29 -20.83 -1.91
N ARG A 51 20.12 -20.75 -1.27
CA ARG A 51 18.80 -20.68 -1.92
C ARG A 51 17.91 -19.62 -1.28
N ASN A 52 17.30 -19.88 -0.12
CA ASN A 52 16.36 -18.95 0.51
C ASN A 52 16.89 -18.36 1.81
N LEU A 53 16.71 -17.05 2.01
CA LEU A 53 16.85 -16.40 3.30
C LEU A 53 15.47 -15.97 3.78
N LEU A 54 15.01 -16.56 4.89
CA LEU A 54 13.66 -16.36 5.41
C LEU A 54 13.75 -15.82 6.84
N GLY A 55 13.15 -14.66 7.09
CA GLY A 55 13.02 -14.06 8.42
C GLY A 55 11.56 -13.95 8.83
N THR A 56 11.19 -14.46 9.99
CA THR A 56 9.84 -14.30 10.56
C THR A 56 9.98 -13.81 11.99
N ALA A 57 9.52 -12.58 12.25
CA ALA A 57 9.50 -11.98 13.57
C ALA A 57 8.06 -11.76 14.06
N ASP A 58 7.80 -12.11 15.32
CA ASP A 58 6.55 -11.74 15.99
C ASP A 58 6.52 -10.25 16.40
N GLY A 59 7.69 -9.65 16.62
CA GLY A 59 7.88 -8.21 16.75
C GLY A 59 8.44 -7.56 15.47
N PRO A 60 9.06 -6.38 15.59
CA PRO A 60 9.83 -5.73 14.53
C PRO A 60 10.98 -6.56 13.94
N ILE A 61 11.33 -6.22 12.69
CA ILE A 61 12.62 -6.59 12.07
C ILE A 61 13.46 -5.33 11.92
N ASN A 62 14.67 -5.34 12.50
CA ASN A 62 15.62 -4.25 12.47
C ASN A 62 16.93 -4.68 11.78
N LEU A 63 17.29 -4.00 10.69
CA LEU A 63 18.57 -4.17 9.98
C LEU A 63 19.45 -2.97 10.27
N ILE A 64 20.57 -3.14 11.00
CA ILE A 64 21.36 -2.01 11.49
C ILE A 64 22.83 -2.12 11.06
N GLY A 65 23.33 -1.10 10.37
CA GLY A 65 24.72 -1.00 9.95
C GLY A 65 24.86 -1.08 8.43
N THR A 66 26.06 -1.48 7.98
CA THR A 66 26.38 -1.62 6.55
C THR A 66 26.78 -3.05 6.25
N PHE A 67 25.92 -3.78 5.54
CA PHE A 67 26.14 -5.19 5.25
C PHE A 67 25.31 -5.67 4.05
N SER A 68 25.57 -6.91 3.63
CA SER A 68 24.84 -7.55 2.54
C SER A 68 23.97 -8.71 3.04
N LEU A 69 22.79 -8.86 2.46
CA LEU A 69 21.99 -10.07 2.55
C LEU A 69 22.06 -10.80 1.21
N ASN A 70 22.43 -12.08 1.25
CA ASN A 70 22.65 -12.89 0.05
C ASN A 70 21.73 -14.10 0.06
N ALA A 71 20.93 -14.27 -0.98
CA ALA A 71 20.12 -15.45 -1.20
C ALA A 71 20.22 -15.87 -2.66
N GLY A 72 20.42 -17.16 -2.91
CA GLY A 72 20.52 -17.67 -4.28
C GLY A 72 19.22 -17.56 -5.08
N THR A 73 18.07 -17.45 -4.42
CA THR A 73 16.76 -17.40 -5.08
C THR A 73 15.83 -16.38 -4.45
N ASN A 74 15.47 -16.54 -3.18
CA ASN A 74 14.47 -15.68 -2.56
C ASN A 74 14.94 -15.12 -1.21
N LEU A 75 14.62 -13.86 -0.94
CA LEU A 75 14.84 -13.23 0.35
C LEU A 75 13.53 -12.65 0.88
N VAL A 76 12.98 -13.26 1.93
CA VAL A 76 11.65 -12.93 2.45
C VAL A 76 11.74 -12.62 3.94
N LEU A 77 11.35 -11.41 4.31
CA LEU A 77 11.32 -10.91 5.68
C LEU A 77 9.89 -10.53 6.04
N VAL A 78 9.33 -11.21 7.04
CA VAL A 78 7.96 -11.00 7.52
C VAL A 78 8.01 -10.62 8.99
N SER A 79 7.40 -9.50 9.36
CA SER A 79 7.29 -9.02 10.72
C SER A 79 5.84 -8.73 11.09
N ASN A 80 5.47 -9.04 12.33
CA ASN A 80 4.22 -8.55 12.92
C ASN A 80 4.40 -7.20 13.65
N GLY A 81 5.60 -6.62 13.57
CA GLY A 81 5.88 -5.22 13.87
C GLY A 81 6.43 -4.44 12.68
N ALA A 82 6.99 -3.27 12.95
CA ALA A 82 7.64 -2.44 11.94
C ALA A 82 8.88 -3.12 11.33
N PHE A 83 9.17 -2.81 10.07
CA PHE A 83 10.45 -3.09 9.45
C PHE A 83 11.28 -1.82 9.40
N THR A 84 12.50 -1.87 9.94
CA THR A 84 13.43 -0.74 9.90
C THR A 84 14.79 -1.17 9.38
N GLN A 85 15.32 -0.44 8.43
CA GLN A 85 16.69 -0.58 7.93
C GLN A 85 17.42 0.74 8.21
N ARG A 86 18.55 0.68 8.92
CA ARG A 86 19.43 1.84 9.25
C ARG A 86 20.84 1.57 8.78
N GLY A 87 21.42 2.48 8.00
CA GLY A 87 22.73 2.30 7.33
C GLY A 87 22.55 1.87 5.87
N THR A 88 23.50 1.14 5.28
CA THR A 88 23.41 0.69 3.87
C THR A 88 23.17 -0.81 3.79
N LEU A 89 22.12 -1.22 3.08
CA LEU A 89 21.83 -2.64 2.83
C LEU A 89 22.06 -2.94 1.36
N THR A 90 22.95 -3.89 1.05
CA THR A 90 23.06 -4.48 -0.29
C THR A 90 22.33 -5.81 -0.33
N VAL A 91 21.46 -6.00 -1.31
CA VAL A 91 20.71 -7.25 -1.50
C VAL A 91 21.19 -7.96 -2.75
N ASN A 92 21.78 -9.13 -2.56
CA ASN A 92 22.21 -10.02 -3.63
C ASN A 92 21.25 -11.21 -3.68
N SER A 93 20.07 -10.97 -4.26
CA SER A 93 18.99 -11.94 -4.44
C SER A 93 18.14 -11.57 -5.65
N PRO A 94 17.59 -12.53 -6.41
CA PRO A 94 16.62 -12.26 -7.47
C PRO A 94 15.36 -11.51 -7.00
N ASP A 95 14.98 -11.68 -5.73
CA ASP A 95 13.89 -10.96 -5.09
C ASP A 95 14.22 -10.48 -3.67
N LEU A 96 13.44 -9.51 -3.23
CA LEU A 96 13.38 -9.01 -1.86
C LEU A 96 11.91 -8.81 -1.52
N VAL A 97 11.41 -9.57 -0.55
CA VAL A 97 10.05 -9.44 -0.06
C VAL A 97 10.10 -8.97 1.38
N ILE A 98 9.43 -7.87 1.67
CA ILE A 98 9.27 -7.34 3.02
C ILE A 98 7.78 -7.21 3.29
N ALA A 99 7.31 -7.89 4.32
CA ALA A 99 5.95 -7.76 4.81
C ALA A 99 5.94 -7.36 6.28
N SER A 100 5.29 -6.24 6.57
CA SER A 100 4.98 -5.78 7.92
C SER A 100 3.48 -5.91 8.22
N ASP A 101 2.73 -6.58 7.35
CA ASP A 101 1.26 -6.66 7.35
C ASP A 101 0.67 -7.54 8.46
N GLY A 102 1.50 -8.06 9.38
CA GLY A 102 1.02 -8.87 10.50
C GLY A 102 0.29 -10.15 10.06
N ARG A 103 0.39 -10.55 8.79
CA ARG A 103 -0.03 -11.89 8.38
C ARG A 103 0.82 -12.85 9.19
N ALA A 104 0.21 -13.50 10.18
CA ALA A 104 0.83 -14.56 11.00
C ALA A 104 1.26 -15.80 10.17
N GLY A 105 1.19 -15.70 8.84
CA GLY A 105 1.82 -16.60 7.88
C GLY A 105 3.32 -16.33 7.82
N ARG A 106 4.10 -17.31 8.24
CA ARG A 106 5.56 -17.33 8.17
C ARG A 106 6.08 -16.88 6.80
N ALA A 107 7.29 -16.35 6.75
CA ALA A 107 7.99 -16.01 5.49
C ALA A 107 7.93 -17.13 4.43
N GLN A 108 7.96 -18.39 4.85
CA GLN A 108 7.77 -19.53 3.94
C GLN A 108 6.38 -19.56 3.27
N ALA A 109 5.31 -19.32 4.02
CA ALA A 109 3.95 -19.34 3.46
C ALA A 109 3.74 -18.21 2.46
N LEU A 110 4.21 -16.99 2.80
CA LEU A 110 4.19 -15.87 1.86
C LEU A 110 5.01 -16.18 0.59
N LEU A 111 6.18 -16.81 0.75
CA LEU A 111 6.97 -17.26 -0.38
C LEU A 111 6.20 -18.27 -1.25
N ASP A 112 5.59 -19.28 -0.63
CA ASP A 112 4.84 -20.31 -1.36
C ASP A 112 3.68 -19.69 -2.16
N ASP A 113 2.95 -18.72 -1.58
CA ASP A 113 1.88 -17.99 -2.27
C ASP A 113 2.41 -17.17 -3.45
N LEU A 114 3.55 -16.49 -3.28
CA LEU A 114 4.20 -15.72 -4.35
C LEU A 114 4.73 -16.61 -5.47
N LEU A 115 5.33 -17.75 -5.13
CA LEU A 115 5.79 -18.73 -6.12
C LEU A 115 4.62 -19.35 -6.89
N ALA A 116 3.52 -19.67 -6.19
CA ALA A 116 2.30 -20.15 -6.84
C ALA A 116 1.72 -19.11 -7.80
N ALA A 117 1.68 -17.83 -7.40
CA ALA A 117 1.17 -16.74 -8.23
C ALA A 117 2.07 -16.41 -9.43
N SER A 118 3.39 -16.58 -9.29
CA SER A 118 4.37 -16.26 -10.32
C SER A 118 4.69 -17.42 -11.27
N GLY A 119 4.20 -18.63 -10.98
CA GLY A 119 4.56 -19.83 -11.73
C GLY A 119 5.96 -20.38 -11.41
N GLY A 120 6.50 -20.05 -10.23
CA GLY A 120 7.70 -20.67 -9.65
C GLY A 120 8.92 -19.76 -9.50
N LEU A 121 8.92 -18.53 -10.05
CA LEU A 121 9.99 -17.55 -9.88
C LEU A 121 9.44 -16.12 -9.86
N ILE A 122 9.86 -15.32 -8.88
CA ILE A 122 9.46 -13.92 -8.75
C ILE A 122 10.28 -13.05 -9.73
N THR A 123 9.81 -12.95 -10.97
CA THR A 123 10.50 -12.19 -12.03
C THR A 123 9.82 -10.85 -12.34
N ASN A 124 8.60 -10.62 -11.85
CA ASN A 124 7.81 -9.43 -12.16
C ASN A 124 7.09 -8.92 -10.91
N ALA A 125 7.18 -7.61 -10.65
CA ALA A 125 6.52 -6.96 -9.51
C ALA A 125 4.98 -6.92 -9.62
N ASN A 126 4.41 -7.06 -10.83
CA ASN A 126 2.96 -7.06 -11.08
C ASN A 126 2.23 -8.20 -10.37
N ILE A 127 2.94 -9.25 -9.91
CA ILE A 127 2.32 -10.33 -9.12
C ILE A 127 1.60 -9.79 -7.87
N ILE A 128 2.03 -8.63 -7.35
CA ILE A 128 1.39 -7.96 -6.20
C ILE A 128 -0.08 -7.63 -6.46
N LYS A 129 -0.53 -7.52 -7.73
CA LYS A 129 -1.93 -7.23 -8.11
C LYS A 129 -2.89 -8.41 -7.90
N GLY A 130 -2.39 -9.59 -7.56
CA GLY A 130 -3.23 -10.74 -7.24
C GLY A 130 -4.16 -10.44 -6.06
N ALA A 131 -5.41 -10.91 -6.13
CA ALA A 131 -6.41 -10.68 -5.08
C ALA A 131 -5.97 -11.23 -3.70
N GLN A 132 -5.19 -12.31 -3.68
CA GLN A 132 -4.62 -12.90 -2.48
C GLN A 132 -3.60 -12.00 -1.76
N PHE A 133 -3.06 -11.01 -2.47
CA PHE A 133 -2.11 -10.02 -1.95
C PHE A 133 -2.78 -8.67 -1.66
N ALA A 134 -4.12 -8.63 -1.64
CA ALA A 134 -4.84 -7.43 -1.24
C ALA A 134 -4.42 -7.01 0.18
N PRO A 135 -4.26 -5.69 0.42
CA PRO A 135 -3.85 -5.21 1.73
C PRO A 135 -4.93 -5.49 2.77
N GLY A 136 -4.49 -5.90 3.96
CA GLY A 136 -5.29 -6.03 5.16
C GLY A 136 -5.39 -4.71 5.93
N THR A 137 -5.40 -4.83 7.27
CA THR A 137 -5.64 -3.72 8.19
C THR A 137 -4.46 -3.44 9.13
N ALA A 138 -3.34 -4.16 9.01
CA ALA A 138 -2.18 -3.88 9.86
C ALA A 138 -1.60 -2.49 9.55
N SER A 139 -0.93 -1.88 10.52
CA SER A 139 -0.45 -0.48 10.39
C SER A 139 1.02 -0.34 10.79
N ASN A 140 1.82 -1.35 10.44
CA ASN A 140 3.24 -1.34 10.75
C ASN A 140 4.03 -0.67 9.62
N ALA A 141 4.89 0.28 9.97
CA ALA A 141 5.72 0.98 9.01
C ALA A 141 6.84 0.09 8.41
N ILE A 142 7.25 0.39 7.18
CA ILE A 142 8.49 -0.09 6.56
C ILE A 142 9.35 1.14 6.26
N SER A 143 10.52 1.21 6.88
CA SER A 143 11.42 2.36 6.76
C SER A 143 12.82 1.94 6.33
N PHE A 144 13.31 2.54 5.24
CA PHE A 144 14.69 2.49 4.77
C PHE A 144 15.41 3.77 5.22
N ASP A 145 15.69 3.84 6.52
CA ASP A 145 16.19 4.99 7.25
C ASP A 145 17.69 5.25 6.99
N THR A 146 18.08 6.52 7.10
CA THR A 146 19.43 7.09 7.02
C THR A 146 20.26 6.86 5.74
N HIS A 147 20.05 5.83 4.90
CA HIS A 147 20.69 5.69 3.58
C HIS A 147 19.80 4.94 2.57
N SER A 148 20.35 4.00 1.80
CA SER A 148 19.68 3.30 0.71
C SER A 148 19.71 1.79 0.89
N VAL A 149 18.62 1.14 0.49
CA VAL A 149 18.61 -0.28 0.13
C VAL A 149 18.98 -0.40 -1.34
N ASP A 150 20.12 -1.02 -1.63
CA ASP A 150 20.55 -1.38 -2.98
C ASP A 150 20.16 -2.82 -3.29
N ALA A 151 19.05 -2.97 -3.99
CA ALA A 151 18.50 -4.23 -4.49
C ALA A 151 18.31 -4.16 -6.01
N THR A 152 19.26 -3.54 -6.72
CA THR A 152 19.22 -3.27 -8.17
C THR A 152 19.01 -4.52 -9.04
N GLY A 153 19.39 -5.71 -8.55
CA GLY A 153 19.12 -6.99 -9.21
C GLY A 153 17.77 -7.64 -8.85
N SER A 154 17.04 -7.08 -7.89
CA SER A 154 15.89 -7.73 -7.24
C SER A 154 14.55 -7.16 -7.68
N VAL A 155 13.54 -8.02 -7.79
CA VAL A 155 12.14 -7.58 -7.69
C VAL A 155 11.81 -7.38 -6.22
N VAL A 156 11.44 -6.15 -5.85
CA VAL A 156 11.13 -5.76 -4.47
C VAL A 156 9.63 -5.70 -4.29
N LEU A 157 9.11 -6.44 -3.30
CA LEU A 157 7.69 -6.46 -2.94
C LEU A 157 7.54 -6.00 -1.49
N LEU A 158 6.73 -4.96 -1.28
CA LEU A 158 6.48 -4.35 0.03
C LEU A 158 5.01 -4.53 0.41
N PHE A 159 4.74 -5.21 1.52
CA PHE A 159 3.39 -5.40 2.07
C PHE A 159 3.27 -4.60 3.36
N ALA A 160 2.62 -3.43 3.26
CA ALA A 160 2.49 -2.49 4.39
C ALA A 160 1.06 -2.33 4.89
N ASP A 161 0.05 -2.89 4.22
CA ASP A 161 -1.37 -2.71 4.56
C ASP A 161 -1.74 -1.22 4.71
N THR A 162 -2.00 -0.75 5.93
CA THR A 162 -2.32 0.66 6.24
C THR A 162 -1.13 1.42 6.81
N GLY A 163 0.04 0.80 6.88
CA GLY A 163 1.28 1.38 7.36
C GLY A 163 1.90 2.37 6.38
N THR A 164 2.97 3.02 6.84
CA THR A 164 3.73 3.98 6.04
C THR A 164 5.00 3.35 5.46
N LEU A 165 5.34 3.72 4.23
CA LEU A 165 6.59 3.37 3.56
C LEU A 165 7.47 4.61 3.45
N SER A 166 8.75 4.50 3.78
CA SER A 166 9.67 5.65 3.67
C SER A 166 11.10 5.22 3.33
N GLY A 167 11.83 6.10 2.65
CA GLY A 167 13.28 5.99 2.48
C GLY A 167 13.74 5.81 1.04
N THR A 168 15.00 5.38 0.87
CA THR A 168 15.61 5.22 -0.46
C THR A 168 15.80 3.75 -0.82
N LEU A 169 15.31 3.36 -2.00
CA LEU A 169 15.35 1.99 -2.53
C LEU A 169 15.72 2.00 -4.01
N ASN A 170 16.72 1.22 -4.37
CA ASN A 170 17.05 0.92 -5.76
C ASN A 170 16.65 -0.54 -6.05
N ALA A 171 15.82 -0.76 -7.06
CA ALA A 171 15.25 -2.06 -7.38
C ALA A 171 15.24 -2.33 -8.88
N ARG A 172 15.20 -3.60 -9.30
CA ARG A 172 14.87 -3.97 -10.70
C ARG A 172 13.38 -3.77 -10.98
N GLY A 173 12.53 -4.10 -10.02
CA GLY A 173 11.08 -3.89 -10.09
C GLY A 173 10.51 -3.61 -8.72
N LEU A 174 9.44 -2.83 -8.65
CA LEU A 174 8.81 -2.42 -7.38
C LEU A 174 7.32 -2.80 -7.36
N GLY A 175 6.90 -3.56 -6.35
CA GLY A 175 5.51 -3.86 -6.06
C GLY A 175 5.17 -3.44 -4.64
N VAL A 176 4.03 -2.78 -4.45
CA VAL A 176 3.54 -2.33 -3.15
C VAL A 176 2.13 -2.85 -2.93
N SER A 177 1.86 -3.42 -1.76
CA SER A 177 0.50 -3.67 -1.29
C SER A 177 0.20 -2.76 -0.11
N GLY A 178 -0.78 -1.86 -0.29
CA GLY A 178 -1.18 -0.91 0.74
C GLY A 178 -2.46 -0.15 0.41
N ILE A 179 -3.22 0.21 1.45
CA ILE A 179 -4.44 1.01 1.40
C ILE A 179 -4.54 1.90 2.64
N ALA A 180 -5.00 3.15 2.50
CA ALA A 180 -5.17 4.10 3.62
C ALA A 180 -3.89 4.50 4.40
N GLY A 181 -2.74 3.87 4.13
CA GLY A 181 -1.41 4.33 4.50
C GLY A 181 -0.82 5.35 3.53
N SER A 182 0.51 5.44 3.49
CA SER A 182 1.24 6.32 2.57
C SER A 182 2.61 5.77 2.21
N ALA A 183 3.22 6.29 1.14
CA ALA A 183 4.59 6.02 0.76
C ALA A 183 5.31 7.30 0.33
N ASP A 184 6.47 7.57 0.93
CA ASP A 184 7.47 8.52 0.43
C ASP A 184 8.76 7.75 0.16
N LEU A 185 8.77 7.04 -0.97
CA LEU A 185 9.92 6.27 -1.44
C LEU A 185 10.69 7.07 -2.49
N ARG A 186 12.01 6.90 -2.52
CA ARG A 186 12.92 7.49 -3.51
C ARG A 186 13.90 6.45 -4.03
N GLY A 187 14.58 6.75 -5.13
CA GLY A 187 15.66 5.92 -5.67
C GLY A 187 15.45 5.58 -7.14
N SER A 188 15.75 4.35 -7.54
CA SER A 188 15.60 3.91 -8.94
C SER A 188 14.81 2.62 -9.08
N VAL A 189 14.04 2.51 -10.16
CA VAL A 189 13.44 1.25 -10.63
C VAL A 189 13.99 0.94 -12.01
N ASP A 190 14.54 -0.27 -12.20
CA ASP A 190 15.19 -0.72 -13.43
C ASP A 190 16.27 0.27 -13.93
N GLY A 191 17.06 0.80 -12.99
CA GLY A 191 18.11 1.79 -13.27
C GLY A 191 17.62 3.20 -13.62
N ASN A 192 16.30 3.47 -13.63
CA ASN A 192 15.76 4.81 -13.83
C ASN A 192 15.60 5.54 -12.49
N PRO A 193 16.37 6.62 -12.22
CA PRO A 193 16.30 7.36 -10.95
C PRO A 193 15.34 8.56 -11.00
N THR A 194 14.65 8.78 -12.12
CA THR A 194 13.79 9.96 -12.31
C THR A 194 12.39 9.73 -11.75
N GLN A 195 11.57 10.78 -11.79
CA GLN A 195 10.14 10.72 -11.49
C GLN A 195 9.39 9.64 -12.27
N THR A 196 9.79 9.35 -13.52
CA THR A 196 9.09 8.34 -14.34
C THR A 196 9.33 6.91 -13.87
N ALA A 197 10.27 6.67 -12.95
CA ALA A 197 10.46 5.36 -12.32
C ALA A 197 9.19 4.85 -11.63
N ALA A 198 8.33 5.75 -11.14
CA ALA A 198 7.04 5.38 -10.56
C ALA A 198 6.10 4.66 -11.55
N GLN A 199 6.22 4.91 -12.85
CA GLN A 199 5.44 4.23 -13.90
C GLN A 199 5.81 2.74 -14.02
N LEU A 200 7.01 2.37 -13.60
CA LEU A 200 7.51 0.98 -13.61
C LEU A 200 7.09 0.19 -12.37
N GLY A 201 6.56 0.87 -11.35
CA GLY A 201 6.09 0.26 -10.11
C GLY A 201 4.62 -0.20 -10.21
N PHE A 202 4.25 -1.15 -9.35
CA PHE A 202 2.88 -1.65 -9.23
C PHE A 202 2.37 -1.44 -7.80
N ILE A 203 1.10 -1.07 -7.65
CA ILE A 203 0.45 -0.94 -6.34
C ILE A 203 -0.89 -1.66 -6.27
N ASN A 204 -1.14 -2.45 -5.23
CA ASN A 204 -2.40 -3.15 -4.97
C ASN A 204 -3.15 -2.45 -3.81
N PRO A 205 -4.46 -2.15 -3.93
CA PRO A 205 -5.39 -2.50 -5.01
C PRO A 205 -5.32 -1.61 -6.25
N ARG A 206 -5.04 -0.31 -6.06
CA ARG A 206 -5.07 0.68 -7.13
C ARG A 206 -4.11 1.81 -6.83
N THR A 207 -3.75 2.56 -7.86
CA THR A 207 -2.93 3.76 -7.75
C THR A 207 -3.62 4.80 -6.86
N GLN A 208 -2.83 5.42 -5.98
CA GLN A 208 -3.23 6.37 -4.95
C GLN A 208 -2.18 7.47 -4.84
N ASN A 209 -2.59 8.71 -4.55
CA ASN A 209 -1.68 9.86 -4.50
C ASN A 209 -0.80 9.83 -3.24
N GLU A 210 -1.24 9.13 -2.21
CA GLU A 210 -0.55 8.95 -0.94
C GLU A 210 0.65 8.01 -1.05
N TYR A 211 0.67 7.17 -2.09
CA TYR A 211 1.73 6.19 -2.33
C TYR A 211 2.65 6.65 -3.46
N GLN A 212 3.76 7.30 -3.09
CA GLN A 212 4.65 7.95 -4.02
C GLN A 212 6.01 7.26 -4.11
N PHE A 213 6.56 7.24 -5.33
CA PHE A 213 7.95 6.93 -5.62
C PHE A 213 8.55 8.08 -6.43
N ASN A 214 9.68 8.64 -5.97
CA ASN A 214 10.29 9.85 -6.52
C ASN A 214 9.30 11.03 -6.66
N GLY A 215 8.30 11.10 -5.76
CA GLY A 215 7.27 12.15 -5.76
C GLY A 215 6.10 11.92 -6.73
N CYS A 216 6.02 10.78 -7.41
CA CYS A 216 4.90 10.44 -8.30
C CYS A 216 4.13 9.24 -7.77
N ALA A 217 2.81 9.21 -7.97
CA ALA A 217 1.99 8.06 -7.57
C ALA A 217 2.46 6.76 -8.26
N ILE A 218 2.65 5.70 -7.47
CA ILE A 218 3.15 4.40 -7.95
C ILE A 218 2.18 3.79 -8.95
N GLY A 219 2.69 3.35 -10.10
CA GLY A 219 1.92 2.79 -11.21
C GLY A 219 1.06 3.80 -11.97
N SER A 220 1.16 5.10 -11.67
CA SER A 220 0.50 6.13 -12.47
C SER A 220 1.19 6.29 -13.81
N ALA A 221 0.42 6.39 -14.89
CA ALA A 221 0.94 6.67 -16.23
C ALA A 221 1.51 8.09 -16.36
N THR A 222 1.08 9.04 -15.52
CA THR A 222 1.54 10.43 -15.52
C THR A 222 2.00 10.84 -14.12
N CYS A 223 3.09 11.61 -14.04
CA CYS A 223 3.51 12.23 -12.80
C CYS A 223 2.76 13.55 -12.60
N VAL A 224 1.45 13.46 -12.38
CA VAL A 224 0.62 14.60 -11.97
C VAL A 224 0.16 14.33 -10.56
N ILE A 225 0.73 15.05 -9.60
CA ILE A 225 0.19 15.09 -8.25
C ILE A 225 -1.08 15.96 -8.33
N LEU A 226 -2.26 15.34 -8.33
CA LEU A 226 -3.48 16.12 -8.19
C LEU A 226 -3.46 16.78 -6.80
N PRO A 227 -3.74 18.09 -6.70
CA PRO A 227 -3.85 18.74 -5.41
C PRO A 227 -4.90 18.03 -4.57
N ASN A 228 -4.61 17.83 -3.29
CA ASN A 228 -5.57 17.24 -2.36
C ASN A 228 -6.82 18.12 -2.36
N LEU A 229 -7.94 17.58 -2.84
CA LEU A 229 -9.21 18.29 -2.81
C LEU A 229 -9.60 18.43 -1.33
N VAL A 230 -9.34 19.60 -0.75
CA VAL A 230 -9.87 19.93 0.57
C VAL A 230 -11.40 19.94 0.39
N PRO A 231 -12.15 19.07 1.08
CA PRO A 231 -13.61 19.12 1.01
C PRO A 231 -14.03 20.53 1.38
N ILE A 232 -14.79 21.18 0.51
CA ILE A 232 -15.40 22.45 0.84
C ILE A 232 -16.40 22.12 1.95
N GLN A 233 -16.03 22.34 3.20
CA GLN A 233 -16.96 22.19 4.30
C GLN A 233 -18.05 23.23 4.06
N PRO A 234 -19.30 22.82 3.78
CA PRO A 234 -20.37 23.80 3.63
C PRO A 234 -20.42 24.56 4.94
N GLN A 235 -20.16 25.87 4.89
CA GLN A 235 -20.39 26.70 6.05
C GLN A 235 -21.86 26.55 6.38
N SER A 236 -22.17 26.14 7.61
CA SER A 236 -23.54 26.16 8.09
C SER A 236 -24.01 27.61 7.97
N VAL A 237 -24.91 27.87 7.02
CA VAL A 237 -25.52 29.18 6.88
C VAL A 237 -26.39 29.38 8.12
N SER A 238 -25.86 30.09 9.12
CA SER A 238 -26.53 30.32 10.41
C SER A 238 -27.79 31.18 10.29
N GLN A 239 -28.02 31.78 9.12
CA GLN A 239 -29.15 32.65 8.89
C GLN A 239 -29.45 32.68 7.39
N ILE A 240 -30.41 31.85 6.96
CA ILE A 240 -31.18 32.22 5.77
C ILE A 240 -32.08 33.34 6.27
N ASP A 241 -31.69 34.58 6.03
CA ASP A 241 -32.60 35.71 6.19
C ASP A 241 -33.59 35.62 5.03
N ILE A 242 -34.63 34.81 5.22
CA ILE A 242 -35.75 34.78 4.29
C ILE A 242 -36.40 36.15 4.43
N LEU A 243 -36.05 37.06 3.53
CA LEU A 243 -36.87 38.23 3.22
C LEU A 243 -38.21 37.69 2.71
N VAL A 244 -39.08 37.31 3.63
CA VAL A 244 -40.50 37.20 3.36
C VAL A 244 -40.90 38.63 3.01
N ALA A 245 -41.07 38.89 1.71
CA ALA A 245 -41.81 40.06 1.27
C ALA A 245 -43.19 39.94 1.91
N ARG A 246 -43.39 40.59 3.06
CA ARG A 246 -44.73 40.84 3.55
C ARG A 246 -45.37 41.74 2.50
N PRO A 247 -46.41 41.30 1.78
CA PRO A 247 -47.21 42.24 1.02
C PRO A 247 -47.66 43.33 1.99
N SER A 248 -47.51 44.59 1.60
CA SER A 248 -48.18 45.70 2.28
C SER A 248 -49.66 45.34 2.41
N GLU A 249 -50.23 45.50 3.59
CA GLU A 249 -51.59 45.09 3.97
C GLU A 249 -52.75 45.74 3.17
N ASP A 250 -52.45 46.45 2.08
CA ASP A 250 -53.42 47.24 1.32
C ASP A 250 -53.87 46.61 -0.02
N ASP A 251 -53.55 45.34 -0.29
CA ASP A 251 -54.06 44.64 -1.49
C ASP A 251 -54.53 43.21 -1.16
N LEU A 252 -55.73 43.12 -0.58
CA LEU A 252 -56.42 41.86 -0.23
C LEU A 252 -57.10 41.18 -1.44
N ASP A 253 -56.92 41.68 -2.67
CA ASP A 253 -57.55 41.11 -3.87
C ASP A 253 -56.55 40.46 -4.85
N ALA A 254 -55.27 40.34 -4.48
CA ALA A 254 -54.33 39.54 -5.26
C ALA A 254 -54.69 38.05 -5.12
N PRO A 255 -55.12 37.35 -6.19
CA PRO A 255 -55.39 35.93 -6.12
C PRO A 255 -54.08 35.23 -5.76
N LEU A 256 -54.05 34.58 -4.59
CA LEU A 256 -53.06 33.57 -4.26
C LEU A 256 -53.17 32.48 -5.32
N VAL A 257 -52.38 32.60 -6.38
CA VAL A 257 -52.15 31.51 -7.33
C VAL A 257 -51.43 30.44 -6.53
N ASN A 258 -52.19 29.51 -5.99
CA ASN A 258 -51.66 28.33 -5.36
C ASN A 258 -51.03 27.49 -6.47
N ILE A 259 -49.72 27.68 -6.69
CA ILE A 259 -48.94 26.98 -7.73
C ILE A 259 -48.93 25.45 -7.50
N PHE A 260 -49.42 24.98 -6.34
CA PHE A 260 -49.47 23.56 -5.99
C PHE A 260 -50.78 22.84 -6.31
N ASP A 261 -51.74 23.46 -7.02
CA ASP A 261 -52.98 22.79 -7.44
C ASP A 261 -52.92 22.38 -8.94
N GLU A 262 -51.83 21.72 -9.34
CA GLU A 262 -51.63 21.23 -10.71
C GLU A 262 -52.72 20.22 -11.14
N GLU A 263 -53.28 19.45 -10.19
CA GLU A 263 -54.38 18.51 -10.47
C GLU A 263 -55.67 19.23 -10.90
N ARG A 264 -56.00 20.36 -10.25
CA ARG A 264 -57.20 21.14 -10.59
C ARG A 264 -57.09 21.85 -11.93
N LEU A 265 -55.88 22.29 -12.31
CA LEU A 265 -55.60 22.86 -13.64
C LEU A 265 -55.75 21.82 -14.74
N CYS A 266 -55.35 20.57 -14.51
CA CYS A 266 -55.57 19.47 -15.45
C CYS A 266 -57.06 19.17 -15.64
N GLU A 267 -57.85 19.07 -14.56
CA GLU A 267 -59.29 18.81 -14.65
C GLU A 267 -60.07 19.93 -15.37
N GLN A 268 -59.75 21.20 -15.12
CA GLN A 268 -60.40 22.31 -15.82
C GLN A 268 -60.02 22.36 -17.29
N SER A 269 -58.76 22.09 -17.61
CA SER A 269 -58.29 22.08 -19.01
C SER A 269 -58.90 20.94 -19.81
N LEU A 270 -59.09 19.76 -19.19
CA LEU A 270 -59.74 18.61 -19.82
C LEU A 270 -61.20 18.91 -20.21
N ARG A 271 -61.91 19.72 -19.43
CA ARG A 271 -63.30 20.12 -19.70
C ARG A 271 -63.43 21.15 -20.82
N LEU A 272 -62.43 22.03 -20.98
CA LEU A 272 -62.46 23.11 -21.95
C LEU A 272 -61.92 22.70 -23.32
N ASN A 273 -60.92 21.81 -23.38
CA ASN A 273 -60.32 21.39 -24.64
C ASN A 273 -59.64 20.00 -24.53
N PRO A 274 -60.42 18.90 -24.57
CA PRO A 274 -59.93 17.56 -24.21
C PRO A 274 -58.79 17.06 -25.10
N ASP A 275 -58.75 17.46 -26.37
CA ASP A 275 -57.75 16.95 -27.33
C ASP A 275 -56.35 17.54 -27.09
N ALA A 276 -56.25 18.76 -26.54
CA ALA A 276 -54.98 19.46 -26.34
C ALA A 276 -54.24 19.07 -25.03
N VAL A 277 -54.93 18.41 -24.10
CA VAL A 277 -54.43 18.19 -22.72
C VAL A 277 -53.83 16.79 -22.52
N SER A 278 -54.03 15.88 -23.48
CA SER A 278 -53.57 14.49 -23.41
C SER A 278 -52.04 14.30 -23.41
N GLU A 279 -51.26 15.33 -23.75
CA GLU A 279 -49.79 15.29 -23.73
C GLU A 279 -49.15 15.84 -22.44
N ARG A 280 -49.86 16.64 -21.62
CA ARG A 280 -49.27 17.29 -20.43
C ARG A 280 -49.70 16.72 -19.08
N CYS A 281 -50.86 16.08 -18.99
CA CYS A 281 -51.42 15.58 -17.73
C CYS A 281 -51.31 14.05 -17.58
N ARG A 282 -50.32 13.42 -18.23
CA ARG A 282 -50.10 11.97 -18.13
C ARG A 282 -49.43 11.61 -16.81
N TRP A 283 -50.20 11.01 -15.91
CA TRP A 283 -49.69 10.04 -14.94
C TRP A 283 -49.80 8.63 -15.57
#